data_AF-A0A8J6HX93-F1
#
_entry.id   AF-A0A8J6HX93-F1
#
_cell.length_a   1.000
_cell.length_b   1.000
_cell.length_c   1.000
_cell.angle_alpha   90.00
_cell.angle_beta   90.00
_cell.angle_gamma   90.00
#
_symmetry.space_group_name_H-M   'P 1'
#
loop_
_entity.id
_entity.type
_entity.pdbx_description
1 polymer ?
#
loop_
_entity_poly.entity_id
_entity_poly.type
_entity_poly.pdbx_seq_one_letter_code
_entity_poly.pdbx_strand_id
1 'polypeptide(L)'
;MGKSSRVLIAAAVGIGLIFGPATGSAARITNSANAESSNEVLPALVPPVVPPLRTDTKIWSVADYTAALEKTNGRALTPDERESLATGCIGITTVNIGARFEPELGLSFGTLEQAKKVQDRLDDILRTKRTWIEYAQAVFNDPVLGKLENVTNALDLPNGGEYADVGNWKTAMFSKRFYSGQDRSWSDQERATKFRPDPNTGQVDMSEYDYHGNSGLINFDYGYIDPLTGDVWHANHKEPGMQIYQSTLGYYSRAIVDYDRQVSVFDRQVFTVVLTLSR
;
A
#
# COMPACT_ATOMS: atom_id res chain seq x y z
N MET A 1 34.68 -9.15 -16.55
CA MET A 1 33.78 -10.20 -17.08
C MET A 1 32.42 -9.96 -16.44
N GLY A 2 31.29 -9.71 -17.11
CA GLY A 2 30.98 -9.37 -18.49
C GLY A 2 29.91 -8.27 -18.46
N LYS A 3 29.90 -7.39 -19.47
CA LYS A 3 28.92 -6.32 -19.62
C LYS A 3 27.58 -6.93 -20.01
N SER A 4 26.54 -6.73 -19.20
CA SER A 4 25.17 -7.11 -19.56
C SER A 4 24.55 -5.97 -20.37
N SER A 5 24.34 -6.23 -21.66
CA SER A 5 23.70 -5.32 -22.60
C SER A 5 22.21 -5.21 -22.30
N ARG A 6 21.72 -4.00 -22.04
CA ARG A 6 20.29 -3.70 -21.97
C ARG A 6 19.72 -3.72 -23.39
N VAL A 7 18.79 -4.64 -23.65
CA VAL A 7 17.97 -4.66 -24.85
C VAL A 7 16.84 -3.65 -24.66
N LEU A 8 16.85 -2.56 -25.44
CA LEU A 8 15.70 -1.68 -25.62
C LEU A 8 14.69 -2.37 -26.54
N ILE A 9 13.51 -2.71 -26.03
CA ILE A 9 12.35 -3.03 -26.86
C ILE A 9 11.59 -1.73 -27.09
N ALA A 10 11.79 -1.12 -28.25
CA ALA A 10 10.99 0.00 -28.72
C ALA A 10 9.68 -0.54 -29.30
N ALA A 11 8.56 -0.34 -28.60
CA ALA A 11 7.24 -0.53 -29.17
C ALA A 11 6.90 0.70 -30.04
N ALA A 12 7.11 0.58 -31.35
CA ALA A 12 6.67 1.58 -32.32
C ALA A 12 5.15 1.43 -32.54
N VAL A 13 4.36 2.29 -31.90
CA VAL A 13 2.94 2.46 -32.23
C VAL A 13 2.86 3.35 -33.47
N GLY A 14 2.71 2.72 -34.63
CA GLY A 14 2.45 3.40 -35.89
C GLY A 14 1.03 3.95 -35.93
N ILE A 15 0.88 5.26 -35.66
CA ILE A 15 -0.37 5.98 -35.93
C ILE A 15 -0.40 6.32 -37.42
N GLY A 16 -1.14 5.53 -38.19
CA GLY A 16 -1.47 5.85 -39.57
C GLY A 16 -2.50 6.98 -39.62
N LEU A 17 -2.04 8.19 -39.92
CA LEU A 17 -2.90 9.33 -40.28
C LEU A 17 -3.32 9.20 -41.75
N ILE A 18 -4.57 8.80 -41.99
CA ILE A 18 -5.21 8.94 -43.30
C ILE A 18 -6.03 10.23 -43.27
N PHE A 19 -5.55 11.27 -43.96
CA PHE A 19 -6.33 12.47 -44.25
C PHE A 19 -7.22 12.22 -45.48
N GLY A 20 -8.53 12.12 -45.26
CA GLY A 20 -9.55 12.25 -46.30
C GLY A 20 -10.33 13.57 -46.12
N PRO A 21 -10.74 14.27 -47.19
CA PRO A 21 -11.49 15.51 -47.07
C PRO A 21 -12.96 15.20 -46.74
N ALA A 22 -13.45 15.68 -45.59
CA ALA A 22 -14.86 15.61 -45.24
C ALA A 22 -15.57 16.90 -45.69
N THR A 23 -16.36 16.79 -46.75
CA THR A 23 -17.36 17.77 -47.15
C THR A 23 -18.66 17.52 -46.40
N GLY A 24 -19.20 18.57 -45.76
CA GLY A 24 -20.64 18.81 -45.55
C GLY A 24 -21.43 17.86 -44.67
N SER A 25 -21.95 18.37 -43.54
CA SER A 25 -23.38 18.70 -43.40
C SER A 25 -23.73 18.83 -41.92
N ALA A 26 -24.24 20.00 -41.52
CA ALA A 26 -24.67 20.29 -40.16
C ALA A 26 -26.07 19.66 -39.92
N ALA A 27 -26.10 18.53 -39.23
CA ALA A 27 -27.33 17.97 -38.67
C ALA A 27 -27.40 18.30 -37.18
N ARG A 28 -28.39 19.11 -36.82
CA ARG A 28 -28.70 19.49 -35.43
C ARG A 28 -29.40 18.31 -34.75
N ILE A 29 -28.66 17.55 -33.94
CA ILE A 29 -29.22 16.49 -33.10
C ILE A 29 -29.59 17.12 -31.75
N THR A 30 -30.89 17.22 -31.46
CA THR A 30 -31.42 17.48 -30.13
C THR A 30 -31.68 16.14 -29.44
N ASN A 31 -30.75 15.69 -28.59
CA ASN A 31 -31.00 14.55 -27.71
C ASN A 31 -31.43 15.08 -26.34
N SER A 32 -32.70 14.81 -26.02
CA SER A 32 -33.30 15.02 -24.71
C SER A 32 -32.60 14.12 -23.69
N ALA A 33 -32.14 14.74 -22.61
CA ALA A 33 -31.61 14.06 -21.45
C ALA A 33 -32.74 13.41 -20.65
N ASN A 34 -32.85 12.08 -20.75
CA ASN A 34 -33.43 11.27 -19.68
C ASN A 34 -32.27 10.80 -18.80
N ALA A 35 -32.00 11.56 -17.73
CA ALA A 35 -31.13 11.13 -16.66
C ALA A 35 -31.93 10.18 -15.76
N GLU A 36 -31.87 8.88 -16.05
CA GLU A 36 -32.26 7.88 -15.07
C GLU A 36 -31.19 7.85 -13.97
N SER A 37 -31.60 8.30 -12.79
CA SER A 37 -30.85 8.19 -11.55
C SER A 37 -30.67 6.72 -11.20
N SER A 38 -29.50 6.17 -11.55
CA SER A 38 -29.01 4.94 -10.95
C SER A 38 -28.66 5.25 -9.49
N ASN A 39 -29.51 4.83 -8.55
CA ASN A 39 -29.15 4.70 -7.14
C ASN A 39 -28.03 3.66 -7.03
N GLU A 40 -26.80 4.11 -7.17
CA GLU A 40 -25.61 3.32 -6.95
C GLU A 40 -25.50 3.05 -5.45
N VAL A 41 -25.92 1.86 -5.04
CA VAL A 41 -25.75 1.37 -3.66
C VAL A 41 -24.25 1.24 -3.44
N LEU A 42 -23.67 2.18 -2.69
CA LEU A 42 -22.28 2.06 -2.22
C LEU A 42 -22.12 0.69 -1.56
N PRO A 43 -21.06 -0.08 -1.89
CA PRO A 43 -20.79 -1.32 -1.17
C PRO A 43 -20.69 -1.00 0.32
N ALA A 44 -21.43 -1.74 1.14
CA ALA A 44 -21.44 -1.55 2.58
C ALA A 44 -20.00 -1.64 3.09
N LEU A 45 -19.54 -0.57 3.77
CA LEU A 45 -18.23 -0.57 4.41
C LEU A 45 -18.17 -1.78 5.36
N VAL A 46 -17.18 -2.66 5.16
CA VAL A 46 -16.86 -3.74 6.10
C VAL A 46 -16.67 -3.09 7.48
N PRO A 47 -17.30 -3.57 8.56
CA PRO A 47 -17.14 -2.95 9.87
C PRO A 47 -15.68 -3.01 10.34
N PRO A 48 -15.21 -2.05 11.17
CA PRO A 48 -13.85 -2.10 11.69
C PRO A 48 -13.63 -3.37 12.49
N VAL A 49 -12.37 -3.84 12.58
CA VAL A 49 -12.01 -5.06 13.33
C VAL A 49 -12.53 -4.96 14.76
N VAL A 50 -12.37 -3.77 15.37
CA VAL A 50 -12.87 -3.44 16.71
C VAL A 50 -13.26 -1.96 16.76
N PRO A 51 -13.98 -1.49 17.80
CA PRO A 51 -14.29 -0.07 17.95
C PRO A 51 -13.03 0.82 18.03
N PRO A 52 -13.12 2.11 17.64
CA PRO A 52 -12.01 3.05 17.77
C PRO A 52 -11.47 3.14 19.19
N LEU A 53 -10.17 3.41 19.31
CA LEU A 53 -9.51 3.64 20.58
C LEU A 53 -10.11 4.83 21.37
N ARG A 54 -10.08 4.70 22.70
CA ARG A 54 -10.32 5.80 23.65
C ARG A 54 -9.04 6.25 24.38
N THR A 55 -7.94 5.55 24.14
CA THR A 55 -6.61 5.74 24.73
C THR A 55 -5.57 5.69 23.63
N ASP A 56 -4.32 6.06 23.91
CA ASP A 56 -3.25 6.04 22.89
C ASP A 56 -2.94 4.64 22.36
N THR A 57 -3.17 3.61 23.17
CA THR A 57 -3.04 2.22 22.74
C THR A 57 -3.89 1.27 23.58
N LYS A 58 -4.18 0.11 23.01
CA LYS A 58 -4.77 -1.06 23.66
C LYS A 58 -3.99 -2.31 23.24
N ILE A 59 -3.72 -3.19 24.21
CA ILE A 59 -3.08 -4.48 23.98
C ILE A 59 -4.16 -5.56 23.81
N TRP A 60 -3.93 -6.44 22.86
CA TRP A 60 -4.77 -7.58 22.52
C TRP A 60 -3.96 -8.86 22.63
N SER A 61 -4.59 -9.93 23.13
CA SER A 61 -4.05 -11.27 22.94
C SER A 61 -4.20 -11.67 21.47
N VAL A 62 -3.33 -12.57 21.00
CA VAL A 62 -3.43 -13.11 19.62
C VAL A 62 -4.78 -13.79 19.40
N ALA A 63 -5.31 -14.48 20.41
CA ALA A 63 -6.62 -15.14 20.34
C ALA A 63 -7.77 -14.13 20.18
N ASP A 64 -7.80 -13.07 20.98
CA ASP A 64 -8.87 -12.07 20.91
C ASP A 64 -8.83 -11.29 19.59
N TYR A 65 -7.63 -10.93 19.14
CA TYR A 65 -7.45 -10.28 17.84
C TYR A 65 -7.90 -11.18 16.70
N THR A 66 -7.51 -12.45 16.72
CA THR A 66 -7.91 -13.44 15.71
C THR A 66 -9.42 -13.56 15.66
N ALA A 67 -10.08 -13.72 16.81
CA ALA A 67 -11.55 -13.82 16.86
C ALA A 67 -12.23 -12.56 16.31
N ALA A 68 -11.70 -11.37 16.60
CA ALA A 68 -12.22 -10.12 16.05
C ALA A 68 -12.04 -10.04 14.52
N LEU A 69 -10.85 -10.38 14.03
CA LEU A 69 -10.54 -10.38 12.61
C LEU A 69 -11.38 -11.39 11.82
N GLU A 70 -11.60 -12.59 12.36
CA GLU A 70 -12.47 -13.61 11.76
C GLU A 70 -13.93 -13.17 11.70
N LYS A 71 -14.41 -12.53 12.77
CA LYS A 71 -15.75 -11.95 12.80
C LYS A 71 -15.92 -10.87 11.73
N THR A 72 -14.94 -9.99 11.57
CA THR A 72 -14.96 -8.92 10.56
C THR A 72 -14.87 -9.47 9.14
N ASN A 73 -14.05 -10.50 8.93
CA ASN A 73 -13.92 -11.17 7.63
C ASN A 73 -15.11 -12.09 7.31
N GLY A 74 -16.00 -12.36 8.27
CA GLY A 74 -17.11 -13.31 8.11
C GLY A 74 -16.67 -14.77 7.92
N ARG A 75 -15.41 -15.10 8.22
CA ARG A 75 -14.84 -16.45 8.09
C ARG A 75 -13.65 -16.66 9.04
N ALA A 76 -13.35 -17.92 9.31
CA ALA A 76 -12.13 -18.30 10.01
C ALA A 76 -10.88 -17.95 9.18
N LEU A 77 -9.77 -17.64 9.87
CA LEU A 77 -8.46 -17.55 9.25
C LEU A 77 -8.02 -18.94 8.79
N THR A 78 -7.44 -19.01 7.59
CA THR A 78 -6.82 -20.22 7.07
C THR A 78 -5.57 -20.58 7.89
N PRO A 79 -5.06 -21.82 7.80
CA PRO A 79 -3.78 -22.17 8.42
C PRO A 79 -2.63 -21.23 8.01
N ASP A 80 -2.50 -20.94 6.71
CA ASP A 80 -1.46 -20.05 6.18
C ASP A 80 -1.60 -18.61 6.73
N GLU A 81 -2.83 -18.12 6.89
CA GLU A 81 -3.08 -16.80 7.49
C GLU A 81 -2.71 -16.78 8.98
N ARG A 82 -2.94 -17.87 9.72
CA ARG A 82 -2.53 -17.98 11.12
C ARG A 82 -1.01 -18.07 11.25
N GLU A 83 -0.36 -18.82 10.37
CA GLU A 83 1.10 -18.89 10.32
C GLU A 83 1.70 -17.52 9.99
N SER A 84 1.12 -16.83 9.03
CA SER A 84 1.50 -15.46 8.67
C SER A 84 1.30 -14.52 9.86
N LEU A 85 0.15 -14.56 10.52
CA LEU A 85 -0.14 -13.75 11.71
C LEU A 85 0.92 -13.94 12.81
N ALA A 86 1.39 -15.17 13.02
CA ALA A 86 2.38 -15.51 14.03
C ALA A 86 3.78 -14.91 13.77
N THR A 87 4.02 -14.30 12.61
CA THR A 87 5.30 -13.64 12.27
C THR A 87 5.46 -12.24 12.89
N GLY A 88 4.49 -11.77 13.67
CA GLY A 88 4.57 -10.50 14.41
C GLY A 88 3.98 -9.33 13.62
N CYS A 89 4.63 -8.17 13.68
CA CYS A 89 4.11 -6.93 13.10
C CYS A 89 3.86 -7.03 11.59
N ILE A 90 4.77 -7.67 10.84
CA ILE A 90 4.60 -7.91 9.41
C ILE A 90 3.42 -8.84 9.13
N GLY A 91 3.23 -9.88 9.95
CA GLY A 91 2.12 -10.82 9.88
C GLY A 91 0.75 -10.16 10.00
N ILE A 92 0.62 -9.20 10.93
CA ILE A 92 -0.59 -8.39 11.07
C ILE A 92 -0.91 -7.70 9.74
N THR A 93 0.08 -7.04 9.15
CA THR A 93 -0.13 -6.33 7.88
C THR A 93 -0.49 -7.30 6.75
N THR A 94 0.31 -8.36 6.56
CA THR A 94 0.10 -9.39 5.52
C THR A 94 -1.31 -9.97 5.57
N VAL A 95 -1.81 -10.35 6.76
CA VAL A 95 -3.15 -10.93 6.88
C VAL A 95 -4.24 -9.90 6.59
N ASN A 96 -4.12 -8.65 7.05
CA ASN A 96 -5.14 -7.63 6.80
C ASN A 96 -5.21 -7.20 5.34
N ILE A 97 -4.06 -7.14 4.65
CA ILE A 97 -4.02 -6.84 3.21
C ILE A 97 -4.23 -8.09 2.35
N GLY A 98 -4.35 -9.29 2.93
CA GLY A 98 -4.47 -10.54 2.20
C GLY A 98 -3.33 -10.85 1.25
N ALA A 99 -2.14 -10.34 1.57
CA ALA A 99 -0.91 -10.69 0.87
C ALA A 99 -0.54 -12.14 1.16
N ARG A 100 0.11 -12.78 0.20
CA ARG A 100 0.72 -14.11 0.42
C ARG A 100 2.14 -14.01 0.95
N PHE A 101 2.78 -12.88 0.70
CA PHE A 101 4.18 -12.62 1.02
C PHE A 101 4.30 -11.33 1.83
N GLU A 102 5.53 -10.84 1.92
CA GLU A 102 5.83 -9.57 2.57
C GLU A 102 5.10 -8.41 1.86
N PRO A 103 4.59 -7.41 2.59
CA PRO A 103 3.90 -6.28 1.98
C PRO A 103 4.78 -5.50 1.01
N GLU A 104 4.30 -5.30 -0.21
CA GLU A 104 4.97 -4.53 -1.26
C GLU A 104 5.25 -3.09 -0.86
N LEU A 105 6.43 -2.58 -1.20
CA LEU A 105 6.91 -1.25 -0.79
C LEU A 105 6.98 -0.23 -1.94
N GLY A 106 6.54 -0.61 -3.15
CA GLY A 106 6.67 0.20 -4.38
C GLY A 106 5.97 1.57 -4.34
N LEU A 107 4.91 1.72 -3.53
CA LEU A 107 4.19 2.98 -3.32
C LEU A 107 4.32 3.47 -1.88
N SER A 108 5.55 3.74 -1.47
CA SER A 108 5.89 4.27 -0.15
C SER A 108 6.05 5.79 -0.18
N PHE A 109 5.58 6.47 0.87
CA PHE A 109 5.60 7.93 0.98
C PHE A 109 6.09 8.36 2.36
N GLY A 110 6.73 9.54 2.42
CA GLY A 110 7.26 10.08 3.67
C GLY A 110 6.20 10.56 4.66
N THR A 111 4.97 10.81 4.21
CA THR A 111 3.87 11.34 5.04
C THR A 111 2.57 10.58 4.80
N LEU A 112 1.75 10.50 5.85
CA LEU A 112 0.42 9.91 5.77
C LEU A 112 -0.48 10.68 4.81
N GLU A 113 -0.37 12.01 4.78
CA GLU A 113 -1.17 12.87 3.90
C GLU A 113 -0.93 12.54 2.43
N GLN A 114 0.33 12.36 2.02
CA GLN A 114 0.66 11.99 0.65
C GLN A 114 0.18 10.57 0.31
N ALA A 115 0.32 9.61 1.23
CA ALA A 115 -0.21 8.26 1.05
C ALA A 115 -1.74 8.25 0.91
N LYS A 116 -2.46 9.00 1.76
CA LYS A 116 -3.93 9.18 1.65
C LYS A 116 -4.33 9.79 0.31
N LYS A 117 -3.65 10.84 -0.11
CA LYS A 117 -3.90 11.47 -1.42
C LYS A 117 -3.76 10.45 -2.56
N VAL A 118 -2.74 9.58 -2.52
CA VAL A 118 -2.56 8.53 -3.53
C VAL A 118 -3.64 7.45 -3.43
N GLN A 119 -3.99 7.03 -2.21
CA GLN A 119 -5.09 6.10 -1.95
C GLN A 119 -6.41 6.61 -2.54
N ASP A 120 -6.79 7.85 -2.25
CA ASP A 120 -8.05 8.46 -2.73
C ASP A 120 -8.14 8.44 -4.26
N ARG A 121 -7.03 8.76 -4.95
CA ARG A 121 -6.96 8.73 -6.43
C ARG A 121 -7.10 7.31 -6.98
N LEU A 122 -6.47 6.33 -6.34
CA LEU A 122 -6.60 4.93 -6.74
C LEU A 122 -8.04 4.44 -6.53
N ASP A 123 -8.66 4.74 -5.38
CA ASP A 123 -10.05 4.36 -5.10
C ASP A 123 -11.04 4.97 -6.10
N ASP A 124 -10.83 6.23 -6.50
CA ASP A 124 -11.65 6.87 -7.53
C ASP A 124 -11.53 6.19 -8.90
N ILE A 125 -10.33 5.74 -9.27
CA ILE A 125 -10.12 4.96 -10.51
C ILE A 125 -10.80 3.59 -10.39
N LEU A 126 -10.56 2.86 -9.31
CA LEU A 126 -11.12 1.52 -9.07
C LEU A 126 -12.64 1.50 -9.05
N ARG A 127 -13.29 2.59 -8.62
CA ARG A 127 -14.76 2.71 -8.65
C ARG A 127 -15.32 2.67 -10.07
N THR A 128 -14.57 3.14 -11.06
CA THR A 128 -15.08 3.38 -12.43
C THR A 128 -14.48 2.46 -13.49
N LYS A 129 -13.33 1.84 -13.24
CA LYS A 129 -12.62 0.99 -14.20
C LYS A 129 -12.78 -0.48 -13.84
N ARG A 130 -12.95 -1.35 -14.84
CA ARG A 130 -13.22 -2.78 -14.62
C ARG A 130 -12.14 -3.67 -15.22
N THR A 131 -11.42 -3.20 -16.21
CA THR A 131 -10.30 -3.94 -16.81
C THR A 131 -8.94 -3.38 -16.42
N TRP A 132 -7.92 -4.24 -16.47
CA TRP A 132 -6.53 -3.85 -16.29
C TRP A 132 -6.10 -2.69 -17.22
N ILE A 133 -6.46 -2.77 -18.51
CA ILE A 133 -6.07 -1.77 -19.51
C ILE A 133 -6.67 -0.40 -19.18
N GLU A 134 -7.97 -0.36 -18.81
CA GLU A 134 -8.63 0.87 -18.40
C GLU A 134 -8.02 1.47 -17.13
N TYR A 135 -7.70 0.63 -16.15
CA TYR A 135 -7.01 1.04 -14.94
C TYR A 135 -5.63 1.63 -15.24
N ALA A 136 -4.79 0.91 -15.98
CA ALA A 136 -3.43 1.34 -16.32
C ALA A 136 -3.44 2.66 -17.11
N GLN A 137 -4.36 2.80 -18.07
CA GLN A 137 -4.52 4.04 -18.83
C GLN A 137 -4.99 5.21 -17.94
N ALA A 138 -5.91 4.95 -17.00
CA ALA A 138 -6.37 5.97 -16.06
C ALA A 138 -5.25 6.42 -15.11
N VAL A 139 -4.46 5.49 -14.59
CA VAL A 139 -3.27 5.77 -13.78
C VAL A 139 -2.27 6.61 -14.55
N PHE A 140 -1.94 6.23 -15.78
CA PHE A 140 -1.00 6.95 -16.63
C PHE A 140 -1.45 8.39 -16.92
N ASN A 141 -2.75 8.60 -17.13
CA ASN A 141 -3.33 9.92 -17.40
C ASN A 141 -3.59 10.76 -16.13
N ASP A 142 -3.47 10.16 -14.94
CA ASP A 142 -3.72 10.87 -13.69
C ASP A 142 -2.58 11.87 -13.39
N PRO A 143 -2.87 13.14 -13.07
CA PRO A 143 -1.86 14.17 -12.85
C PRO A 143 -0.98 13.95 -11.61
N VAL A 144 -1.39 13.06 -10.70
CA VAL A 144 -0.63 12.63 -9.52
C VAL A 144 -0.01 11.26 -9.79
N LEU A 145 -0.82 10.25 -10.11
CA LEU A 145 -0.34 8.86 -10.21
C LEU A 145 0.58 8.64 -11.42
N GLY A 146 0.37 9.34 -12.53
CA GLY A 146 1.22 9.23 -13.72
C GLY A 146 2.66 9.75 -13.52
N LYS A 147 2.95 10.38 -12.38
CA LYS A 147 4.29 10.84 -11.99
C LYS A 147 4.99 9.89 -11.01
N LEU A 148 4.28 8.88 -10.52
CA LEU A 148 4.78 7.95 -9.53
C LEU A 148 5.36 6.72 -10.21
N GLU A 149 6.37 6.15 -9.58
CA GLU A 149 6.92 4.87 -9.99
C GLU A 149 6.11 3.71 -9.41
N ASN A 150 6.10 2.57 -10.10
CA ASN A 150 5.52 1.31 -9.64
C ASN A 150 3.99 1.29 -9.37
N VAL A 151 3.20 2.29 -9.75
CA VAL A 151 1.73 2.28 -9.49
C VAL A 151 1.02 1.07 -10.09
N THR A 152 1.40 0.69 -11.31
CA THR A 152 0.88 -0.49 -12.00
C THR A 152 1.55 -1.79 -11.55
N ASN A 153 2.69 -1.70 -10.85
CA ASN A 153 3.41 -2.87 -10.34
C ASN A 153 3.13 -3.14 -8.86
N ALA A 154 2.47 -2.21 -8.15
CA ALA A 154 2.15 -2.28 -6.72
C ALA A 154 1.00 -3.24 -6.39
N LEU A 155 0.86 -4.27 -7.22
CA LEU A 155 -0.18 -5.28 -7.15
C LEU A 155 0.44 -6.59 -6.68
N ASP A 156 0.19 -6.94 -5.41
CA ASP A 156 0.38 -8.31 -4.94
C ASP A 156 -0.80 -9.18 -5.40
N LEU A 157 -0.90 -9.39 -6.72
CA LEU A 157 -1.96 -10.23 -7.28
C LEU A 157 -1.49 -11.68 -7.42
N PRO A 158 -2.31 -12.65 -6.98
CA PRO A 158 -2.15 -14.01 -7.44
C PRO A 158 -2.32 -14.07 -8.97
N ASN A 159 -1.28 -14.54 -9.67
CA ASN A 159 -1.24 -14.85 -11.11
C ASN A 159 -0.93 -13.70 -12.10
N GLY A 160 -0.20 -12.66 -11.70
CA GLY A 160 0.52 -11.82 -12.67
C GLY A 160 -0.29 -10.82 -13.50
N GLY A 161 -1.41 -10.32 -12.94
CA GLY A 161 -2.01 -9.00 -13.26
C GLY A 161 -2.62 -8.76 -14.66
N GLU A 162 -2.23 -9.49 -15.70
CA GLU A 162 -2.57 -9.13 -17.09
C GLU A 162 -4.06 -9.40 -17.44
N TYR A 163 -4.76 -10.22 -16.65
CA TYR A 163 -6.16 -10.62 -16.89
C TYR A 163 -7.08 -10.46 -15.67
N ALA A 164 -6.64 -9.75 -14.63
CA ALA A 164 -7.43 -9.60 -13.43
C ALA A 164 -8.56 -8.57 -13.63
N ASP A 165 -9.78 -8.96 -13.23
CA ASP A 165 -10.90 -8.02 -13.05
C ASP A 165 -10.55 -7.08 -11.89
N VAL A 166 -10.25 -5.82 -12.22
CA VAL A 166 -9.88 -4.81 -11.23
C VAL A 166 -11.08 -4.37 -10.41
N GLY A 167 -12.30 -4.72 -10.83
CA GLY A 167 -13.54 -4.39 -10.14
C GLY A 167 -13.65 -5.03 -8.75
N ASN A 168 -12.82 -6.02 -8.45
CA ASN A 168 -12.72 -6.64 -7.14
C ASN A 168 -11.53 -6.12 -6.32
N TRP A 169 -10.79 -5.13 -6.79
CA TRP A 169 -9.67 -4.58 -6.02
C TRP A 169 -10.11 -3.50 -5.05
N LYS A 170 -9.34 -3.34 -3.99
CA LYS A 170 -9.44 -2.23 -3.04
C LYS A 170 -8.04 -1.77 -2.67
N THR A 171 -7.92 -0.54 -2.21
CA THR A 171 -6.68 -0.07 -1.60
C THR A 171 -6.61 -0.47 -0.13
N ALA A 172 -5.39 -0.63 0.37
CA ALA A 172 -5.09 -0.72 1.79
C ALA A 172 -3.84 0.12 2.10
N MET A 173 -3.68 0.50 3.36
CA MET A 173 -2.54 1.29 3.79
C MET A 173 -1.90 0.67 5.03
N PHE A 174 -0.58 0.75 5.09
CA PHE A 174 0.19 0.44 6.28
C PHE A 174 1.35 1.42 6.42
N SER A 175 1.98 1.43 7.59
CA SER A 175 3.21 2.16 7.83
C SER A 175 4.33 1.21 8.20
N LYS A 176 5.51 1.41 7.60
CA LYS A 176 6.73 0.67 7.94
C LYS A 176 7.74 1.60 8.59
N ARG A 177 8.26 1.19 9.73
CA ARG A 177 9.38 1.84 10.43
C ARG A 177 10.61 0.97 10.27
N PHE A 178 11.76 1.57 9.98
CA PHE A 178 12.97 0.83 9.68
C PHE A 178 14.23 1.67 9.90
N TYR A 179 15.38 1.01 9.81
CA TYR A 179 16.70 1.62 9.89
C TYR A 179 17.20 2.04 8.51
N SER A 180 17.68 3.27 8.33
CA SER A 180 18.17 3.74 7.02
C SER A 180 19.51 3.14 6.60
N GLY A 181 20.31 2.61 7.53
CA GLY A 181 21.63 2.02 7.24
C GLY A 181 21.55 0.60 6.72
N GLN A 182 20.91 0.43 5.57
CA GLN A 182 20.69 -0.89 4.96
C GLN A 182 21.97 -1.49 4.38
N ASP A 183 22.94 -0.70 3.94
CA ASP A 183 24.25 -1.19 3.52
C ASP A 183 25.36 -0.70 4.45
N ARG A 184 26.19 -1.63 4.93
CA ARG A 184 27.35 -1.33 5.80
C ARG A 184 28.47 -0.60 5.07
N SER A 185 28.48 -0.63 3.74
CA SER A 185 29.43 0.09 2.90
C SER A 185 29.11 1.58 2.77
N TRP A 186 27.87 1.99 3.06
CA TRP A 186 27.46 3.40 2.98
C TRP A 186 28.15 4.24 4.06
N SER A 187 28.70 5.36 3.61
CA SER A 187 29.14 6.45 4.49
C SER A 187 27.95 7.07 5.24
N ASP A 188 28.24 7.76 6.34
CA ASP A 188 27.22 8.46 7.14
C ASP A 188 26.40 9.46 6.29
N GLN A 189 27.07 10.12 5.33
CA GLN A 189 26.42 11.07 4.42
C GLN A 189 25.46 10.38 3.45
N GLU A 190 25.85 9.23 2.89
CA GLU A 190 24.97 8.43 2.04
C GLU A 190 23.76 7.93 2.83
N ARG A 191 23.98 7.34 4.02
CA ARG A 191 22.88 6.89 4.88
C ARG A 191 21.89 8.01 5.21
N ALA A 192 22.41 9.22 5.47
CA ALA A 192 21.57 10.37 5.77
C ALA A 192 20.66 10.80 4.59
N THR A 193 21.02 10.50 3.34
CA THR A 193 20.24 10.82 2.14
C THR A 193 19.37 9.67 1.65
N LYS A 194 19.66 8.43 2.02
CA LYS A 194 18.85 7.26 1.66
C LYS A 194 17.44 7.34 2.24
N PHE A 195 16.48 6.84 1.45
CA PHE A 195 15.06 6.81 1.76
C PHE A 195 14.46 8.18 2.09
N ARG A 196 15.03 9.26 1.55
CA ARG A 196 14.39 10.58 1.60
C ARG A 196 13.25 10.61 0.57
N PRO A 197 12.10 11.22 0.90
CA PRO A 197 11.05 11.44 -0.07
C PRO A 197 11.54 12.31 -1.23
N ASP A 198 11.14 11.96 -2.45
CA ASP A 198 11.28 12.83 -3.60
C ASP A 198 10.53 14.16 -3.34
N PRO A 199 11.17 15.33 -3.57
CA PRO A 199 10.58 16.61 -3.23
C PRO A 199 9.35 16.99 -4.08
N ASN A 200 9.15 16.36 -5.23
CA ASN A 200 8.05 16.67 -6.15
C ASN A 200 6.86 15.74 -5.95
N THR A 201 7.11 14.47 -5.63
CA THR A 201 6.07 13.44 -5.51
C THR A 201 5.82 12.99 -4.08
N GLY A 202 6.77 13.20 -3.18
CA GLY A 202 6.77 12.66 -1.82
C GLY A 202 6.99 11.14 -1.76
N GLN A 203 7.22 10.48 -2.89
CA GLN A 203 7.50 9.04 -2.98
C GLN A 203 8.89 8.74 -2.42
N VAL A 204 9.02 7.64 -1.70
CA VAL A 204 10.28 7.14 -1.16
C VAL A 204 10.67 5.90 -1.97
N ASP A 205 11.85 5.93 -2.57
CA ASP A 205 12.42 4.75 -3.24
C ASP A 205 12.88 3.74 -2.18
N MET A 206 12.24 2.57 -2.18
CA MET A 206 12.49 1.46 -1.27
C MET A 206 13.29 0.32 -1.91
N SER A 207 13.81 0.50 -3.15
CA SER A 207 14.51 -0.56 -3.90
C SER A 207 15.83 -1.02 -3.27
N GLU A 208 16.47 -0.17 -2.46
CA GLU A 208 17.71 -0.48 -1.73
C GLU A 208 17.45 -0.94 -0.28
N TYR A 209 16.19 -1.21 0.10
CA TYR A 209 15.87 -1.75 1.42
C TYR A 209 16.07 -3.27 1.44
N ASP A 210 16.80 -3.77 2.44
CA ASP A 210 17.20 -5.19 2.53
C ASP A 210 17.04 -5.76 3.95
N TYR A 211 16.04 -5.28 4.68
CA TYR A 211 15.65 -5.80 6.00
C TYR A 211 16.77 -5.82 7.06
N HIS A 212 17.82 -5.05 6.88
CA HIS A 212 18.92 -4.95 7.83
C HIS A 212 18.51 -4.12 9.04
N GLY A 213 18.67 -4.69 10.22
CA GLY A 213 18.52 -3.98 11.48
C GLY A 213 19.77 -3.21 11.86
N ASN A 214 19.59 -2.18 12.69
CA ASN A 214 20.70 -1.56 13.38
C ASN A 214 21.31 -2.58 14.36
N SER A 215 22.63 -2.74 14.38
CA SER A 215 23.34 -3.85 15.03
C SER A 215 22.81 -4.21 16.42
N GLY A 216 22.08 -5.34 16.52
CA GLY A 216 21.54 -5.88 17.78
C GLY A 216 20.11 -5.42 18.12
N LEU A 217 19.51 -4.55 17.31
CA LEU A 217 18.15 -4.03 17.47
C LEU A 217 17.19 -4.69 16.46
N ILE A 218 15.88 -4.48 16.67
CA ILE A 218 14.82 -4.93 15.76
C ILE A 218 14.99 -4.25 14.39
N ASN A 219 14.76 -4.98 13.32
CA ASN A 219 15.01 -4.52 11.95
C ASN A 219 13.86 -3.68 11.35
N PHE A 220 12.63 -3.91 11.76
CA PHE A 220 11.47 -3.14 11.31
C PHE A 220 10.28 -3.24 12.27
N ASP A 221 9.33 -2.34 12.08
CA ASP A 221 7.98 -2.44 12.62
C ASP A 221 6.95 -2.12 11.51
N TYR A 222 5.87 -2.89 11.47
CA TYR A 222 4.78 -2.74 10.51
C TYR A 222 3.48 -2.45 11.24
N GLY A 223 2.79 -1.41 10.80
CA GLY A 223 1.51 -0.98 11.35
C GLY A 223 0.45 -0.89 10.27
N TYR A 224 -0.48 -1.85 10.23
CA TYR A 224 -1.65 -1.79 9.36
C TYR A 224 -2.57 -0.65 9.79
N ILE A 225 -2.97 0.23 8.87
CA ILE A 225 -3.82 1.37 9.18
C ILE A 225 -5.26 0.97 8.88
N ASP A 226 -6.07 0.85 9.93
CA ASP A 226 -7.50 0.56 9.80
C ASP A 226 -8.18 1.77 9.12
N PRO A 227 -8.81 1.57 7.94
CA PRO A 227 -9.32 2.68 7.14
C PRO A 227 -10.53 3.39 7.76
N LEU A 228 -11.19 2.76 8.76
CA LEU A 228 -12.42 3.27 9.36
C LEU A 228 -12.15 4.02 10.65
N THR A 229 -11.17 3.58 11.41
CA THR A 229 -10.81 4.16 12.71
C THR A 229 -9.58 5.06 12.62
N GLY A 230 -8.69 4.82 11.66
CA GLY A 230 -7.36 5.43 11.59
C GLY A 230 -6.38 4.87 12.63
N ASP A 231 -6.78 3.84 13.38
CA ASP A 231 -5.91 3.14 14.32
C ASP A 231 -4.87 2.29 13.56
N VAL A 232 -3.71 2.11 14.20
CA VAL A 232 -2.57 1.36 13.69
C VAL A 232 -2.45 0.04 14.42
N TRP A 233 -2.57 -1.06 13.70
CA TRP A 233 -2.41 -2.43 14.20
C TRP A 233 -1.00 -2.95 13.96
N HIS A 234 -0.28 -3.26 15.03
CA HIS A 234 1.09 -3.79 14.99
C HIS A 234 1.31 -4.81 16.11
N ALA A 235 2.51 -5.37 16.23
CA ALA A 235 2.85 -6.33 17.27
C ALA A 235 4.28 -6.15 17.76
N ASN A 236 4.57 -6.61 18.98
CA ASN A 236 5.91 -6.50 19.58
C ASN A 236 6.95 -7.38 18.86
N HIS A 237 6.61 -8.64 18.57
CA HIS A 237 7.48 -9.62 17.92
C HIS A 237 6.66 -10.82 17.42
N LYS A 238 7.33 -11.77 16.74
CA LYS A 238 6.75 -13.06 16.34
C LYS A 238 6.45 -13.98 17.54
N GLU A 239 5.57 -14.95 17.39
CA GLU A 239 5.34 -15.97 18.42
C GLU A 239 6.62 -16.79 18.74
N PRO A 240 6.76 -17.32 19.97
CA PRO A 240 5.82 -17.25 21.10
C PRO A 240 5.90 -15.94 21.91
N GLY A 241 4.81 -15.57 22.57
CA GLY A 241 4.71 -14.40 23.46
C GLY A 241 4.29 -13.12 22.75
N MET A 242 3.73 -13.25 21.55
CA MET A 242 3.28 -12.12 20.74
C MET A 242 2.14 -11.36 21.44
N GLN A 243 2.23 -10.05 21.42
CA GLN A 243 1.19 -9.11 21.83
C GLN A 243 0.85 -8.21 20.67
N ILE A 244 -0.44 -8.02 20.43
CA ILE A 244 -0.94 -7.18 19.34
C ILE A 244 -1.38 -5.84 19.93
N TYR A 245 -1.00 -4.76 19.26
CA TYR A 245 -1.32 -3.41 19.67
C TYR A 245 -2.25 -2.80 18.64
N GLN A 246 -3.34 -2.23 19.15
CA GLN A 246 -4.09 -1.18 18.47
C GLN A 246 -3.55 0.13 19.02
N SER A 247 -3.04 1.01 18.19
CA SER A 247 -2.42 2.27 18.61
C SER A 247 -2.95 3.45 17.81
N THR A 248 -3.00 4.64 18.41
CA THR A 248 -3.10 5.88 17.63
C THR A 248 -1.83 6.03 16.80
N LEU A 249 -1.92 6.77 15.68
CA LEU A 249 -0.73 7.04 14.87
C LEU A 249 0.36 7.77 15.67
N GLY A 250 -0.03 8.70 16.55
CA GLY A 250 0.92 9.41 17.41
C GLY A 250 1.69 8.46 18.34
N TYR A 251 1.01 7.48 18.92
CA TYR A 251 1.68 6.45 19.72
C TYR A 251 2.59 5.60 18.86
N TYR A 252 2.10 5.07 17.72
CA TYR A 252 2.91 4.25 16.83
C TYR A 252 4.16 4.97 16.29
N SER A 253 4.05 6.24 15.91
CA SER A 253 5.16 7.05 15.36
C SER A 253 6.13 7.62 16.38
N ARG A 254 5.93 7.39 17.69
CA ARG A 254 6.81 7.92 18.74
C ARG A 254 8.26 7.43 18.55
N ALA A 255 9.24 8.24 18.96
CA ALA A 255 10.62 7.79 19.00
C ALA A 255 10.76 6.55 19.91
N ILE A 256 11.31 5.46 19.36
CA ILE A 256 11.65 4.27 20.14
C ILE A 256 13.15 4.29 20.33
N VAL A 257 13.57 4.53 21.56
CA VAL A 257 14.95 4.41 22.02
C VAL A 257 15.08 3.02 22.64
N ASP A 258 16.02 2.21 22.18
CA ASP A 258 16.29 0.92 22.84
C ASP A 258 17.02 1.15 24.17
N TYR A 259 16.76 0.29 25.15
CA TYR A 259 16.83 0.55 26.59
C TYR A 259 18.24 0.74 27.21
N ASP A 260 19.29 0.95 26.42
CA ASP A 260 20.66 1.14 26.91
C ASP A 260 21.52 2.08 26.06
N ARG A 261 20.99 2.63 24.95
CA ARG A 261 21.69 3.58 24.06
C ARG A 261 20.70 4.61 23.52
N GLN A 262 21.10 5.90 23.43
CA GLN A 262 20.35 6.97 22.76
C GLN A 262 20.32 6.79 21.22
N VAL A 263 20.05 5.59 20.72
CA VAL A 263 19.95 5.32 19.29
C VAL A 263 18.50 4.95 19.01
N SER A 264 17.82 5.75 18.19
CA SER A 264 16.50 5.39 17.69
C SER A 264 16.62 4.08 16.91
N VAL A 265 15.82 3.06 17.29
CA VAL A 265 15.77 1.76 16.58
C VAL A 265 15.37 1.98 15.12
N PHE A 266 14.45 2.93 14.91
CA PHE A 266 13.98 3.38 13.60
C PHE A 266 14.24 4.86 13.44
N ASP A 267 14.95 5.22 12.37
CA ASP A 267 15.18 6.61 11.95
C ASP A 267 14.38 6.98 10.70
N ARG A 268 13.68 6.01 10.11
CA ARG A 268 12.76 6.19 8.98
C ARG A 268 11.40 5.60 9.27
N GLN A 269 10.38 6.28 8.76
CA GLN A 269 9.01 5.81 8.69
C GLN A 269 8.46 6.16 7.31
N VAL A 270 7.83 5.19 6.67
CA VAL A 270 7.08 5.40 5.43
C VAL A 270 5.63 4.95 5.61
N PHE A 271 4.77 5.47 4.76
CA PHE A 271 3.37 5.07 4.62
C PHE A 271 3.19 4.51 3.22
N THR A 272 2.68 3.29 3.13
CA THR A 272 2.63 2.54 1.88
C THR A 272 1.19 2.25 1.53
N VAL A 273 0.84 2.49 0.26
CA VAL A 273 -0.47 2.14 -0.30
C VAL A 273 -0.29 0.90 -1.16
N VAL A 274 -1.14 -0.09 -0.97
CA VAL A 274 -1.14 -1.32 -1.77
C VAL A 274 -2.53 -1.60 -2.32
N LEU A 275 -2.57 -2.30 -3.44
CA LEU A 275 -3.79 -2.82 -4.04
C LEU A 275 -3.95 -4.27 -3.63
N THR A 276 -5.14 -4.61 -3.16
CA THR A 276 -5.50 -5.95 -2.69
C THR A 276 -6.86 -6.38 -3.23
N LEU A 277 -7.16 -7.67 -3.14
CA LEU A 277 -8.48 -8.21 -3.45
C LEU A 277 -9.48 -7.86 -2.33
N SER A 278 -10.69 -7.51 -2.74
CA SER A 278 -11.85 -7.44 -1.87
C SER A 278 -12.14 -8.87 -1.38
N ARG A 279 -12.21 -9.01 -0.05
CA ARG A 279 -12.52 -10.27 0.63
C ARG A 279 -14.02 -10.42 0.79
#